data_AF-A0A957EWK0-F1
#
_entry.id   AF-A0A957EWK0-F1
#
_cell.length_a   1.000
_cell.length_b   1.000
_cell.length_c   1.000
_cell.angle_alpha   90.00
_cell.angle_beta   90.00
_cell.angle_gamma   90.00
#
_symmetry.space_group_name_H-M   'P 1'
#
loop_
_entity.id
_entity.type
_entity.pdbx_description
1 polymer ?
#
loop_
_entity_poly.entity_id
_entity_poly.type
_entity_poly.pdbx_seq_one_letter_code
_entity_poly.pdbx_strand_id
1 'polypeptide(L)'
;MKGFPGFPDGKQRLTAVPSLFFSDLLPIIDDLAELKVTLYAIWALSYKEGKVRYLRLADFLSDAEFVRGLGGGTINEATDMLLDGIERAVHRGTLLHVNIESADGHMDLYFLNTEKGRTAVDGITRGEWRPTPN
;
A
#
# COMPACT_ATOMS: atom_id res chain seq x y z
N MET A 1 27.49 -0.75 6.65
CA MET A 1 26.11 -1.22 6.84
C MET A 1 25.51 -0.46 8.02
N LYS A 2 24.28 0.06 7.90
CA LYS A 2 23.56 0.64 9.05
C LYS A 2 23.03 -0.53 9.88
N GLY A 3 23.38 -0.59 11.16
CA GLY A 3 22.92 -1.67 12.05
C GLY A 3 21.44 -1.51 12.43
N PHE A 4 20.75 -2.63 12.64
CA PHE A 4 19.43 -2.69 13.27
C PHE A 4 19.62 -3.23 14.69
N PRO A 5 19.31 -2.45 15.75
CA PRO A 5 19.59 -2.85 17.13
C PRO A 5 18.66 -3.96 17.66
N GLY A 6 17.69 -4.40 16.87
CA GLY A 6 16.66 -5.36 17.26
C GLY A 6 15.33 -4.69 17.60
N PHE A 7 14.35 -5.51 17.99
CA PHE A 7 13.05 -5.05 18.43
C PHE A 7 13.05 -4.82 19.95
N PRO A 8 12.54 -3.69 20.45
CA PRO A 8 12.53 -3.40 21.88
C PRO A 8 11.53 -4.26 22.65
N ASP A 9 11.85 -4.58 23.91
CA ASP A 9 10.94 -5.26 24.84
C ASP A 9 9.67 -4.44 25.14
N GLY A 10 8.60 -5.12 25.59
CA GLY A 10 7.33 -4.52 25.99
C GLY A 10 6.18 -4.73 25.00
N LYS A 11 5.02 -4.10 25.27
CA LYS A 11 3.84 -4.20 24.41
C LYS A 11 4.07 -3.44 23.11
N GLN A 12 4.47 -4.15 22.07
CA GLN A 12 4.57 -3.62 20.71
C GLN A 12 3.26 -3.80 19.95
N ARG A 13 2.90 -2.83 19.12
CA ARG A 13 1.76 -2.97 18.22
C ARG A 13 2.16 -3.87 17.06
N LEU A 14 1.53 -5.03 16.97
CA LEU A 14 1.79 -6.00 15.92
C LEU A 14 0.88 -5.75 14.72
N THR A 15 1.43 -5.92 13.53
CA THR A 15 0.67 -5.91 12.28
C THR A 15 0.52 -7.34 11.82
N ALA A 16 -0.72 -7.82 11.73
CA ALA A 16 -0.99 -9.15 11.23
C ALA A 16 -0.81 -9.19 9.71
N VAL A 17 0.04 -10.10 9.24
CA VAL A 17 0.22 -10.39 7.81
C VAL A 17 -0.47 -11.72 7.53
N PRO A 18 -1.33 -11.83 6.50
CA PRO A 18 -2.00 -13.08 6.17
C PRO A 18 -1.01 -14.21 5.89
N SER A 19 -1.25 -15.44 6.34
CA SER A 19 -0.33 -16.56 6.08
C SER A 19 -0.10 -16.81 4.58
N LEU A 20 -1.13 -16.57 3.75
CA LEU A 20 -1.05 -16.67 2.28
C LEU A 20 -0.02 -15.70 1.68
N PHE A 21 0.31 -14.61 2.37
CA PHE A 21 1.42 -13.76 1.96
C PHE A 21 2.72 -14.58 1.88
N PHE A 22 3.01 -15.41 2.87
CA PHE A 22 4.26 -16.15 2.93
C PHE A 22 4.27 -17.38 2.03
N SER A 23 3.13 -18.07 1.87
CA SER A 23 3.05 -19.31 1.09
C SER A 23 2.85 -19.09 -0.41
N ASP A 24 2.08 -18.07 -0.79
CA ASP A 24 1.59 -17.93 -2.18
C ASP A 24 2.15 -16.67 -2.83
N LEU A 25 2.10 -15.53 -2.13
CA LEU A 25 2.45 -14.24 -2.72
C LEU A 25 3.95 -13.94 -2.68
N LEU A 26 4.60 -14.11 -1.53
CA LEU A 26 6.03 -13.83 -1.35
C LEU A 26 6.92 -14.63 -2.33
N PRO A 27 6.67 -15.92 -2.62
CA PRO A 27 7.49 -16.68 -3.56
C PRO A 27 7.42 -16.18 -5.00
N ILE A 28 6.36 -15.47 -5.39
CA ILE A 28 6.19 -14.96 -6.75
C ILE A 28 6.63 -13.51 -6.90
N ILE A 29 6.75 -12.75 -5.80
CA ILE A 29 7.30 -11.39 -5.85
C ILE A 29 8.78 -11.46 -6.17
N ASP A 30 9.16 -10.86 -7.31
CA ASP A 30 10.51 -10.86 -7.86
C ASP A 30 11.19 -9.49 -7.85
N ASP A 31 10.48 -8.45 -7.38
CA ASP A 31 10.99 -7.10 -7.24
C ASP A 31 10.98 -6.61 -5.77
N LEU A 32 12.05 -5.90 -5.39
CA LEU A 32 12.22 -5.43 -4.02
C LEU A 32 11.33 -4.23 -3.68
N ALA A 33 11.08 -3.33 -4.66
CA ALA A 33 10.19 -2.20 -4.43
C ALA A 33 8.75 -2.70 -4.27
N GLU A 34 8.31 -3.63 -5.11
CA GLU A 34 7.01 -4.31 -4.96
C GLU A 34 6.85 -4.95 -3.57
N LEU A 35 7.86 -5.69 -3.09
CA LEU A 35 7.82 -6.34 -1.78
C LEU A 35 7.63 -5.31 -0.66
N LYS A 36 8.42 -4.23 -0.68
CA LYS A 36 8.36 -3.16 0.32
C LYS A 36 7.02 -2.43 0.29
N VAL A 37 6.51 -2.11 -0.91
CA VAL A 37 5.19 -1.48 -1.11
C VAL A 37 4.07 -2.38 -0.58
N THR A 38 4.12 -3.68 -0.87
CA THR A 38 3.14 -4.65 -0.39
C THR A 38 3.09 -4.69 1.14
N LEU A 39 4.23 -4.82 1.80
CA LEU A 39 4.33 -4.85 3.26
C LEU A 39 3.89 -3.53 3.89
N TYR A 40 4.31 -2.40 3.30
CA TYR A 40 3.88 -1.08 3.75
C TYR A 40 2.37 -0.91 3.63
N ALA A 41 1.76 -1.34 2.52
CA ALA A 41 0.32 -1.26 2.32
C ALA A 41 -0.46 -2.09 3.35
N ILE A 42 -0.02 -3.33 3.62
CA ILE A 42 -0.62 -4.19 4.66
C ILE A 42 -0.54 -3.50 6.03
N TRP A 43 0.63 -2.95 6.36
CA TRP A 43 0.83 -2.18 7.58
C TRP A 43 -0.09 -0.97 7.62
N ALA A 44 0.03 -0.02 6.70
CA ALA A 44 -0.70 1.25 6.70
C ALA A 44 -2.22 1.04 6.73
N LEU A 45 -2.75 0.09 5.97
CA LEU A 45 -4.18 -0.24 5.95
C LEU A 45 -4.68 -0.87 7.27
N SER A 46 -3.80 -1.51 8.06
CA SER A 46 -4.15 -2.05 9.38
C SER A 46 -4.41 -0.94 10.42
N TYR A 47 -3.85 0.25 10.21
CA TYR A 47 -4.05 1.42 11.07
C TYR A 47 -5.21 2.30 10.61
N LYS A 48 -5.75 2.09 9.41
CA LYS A 48 -6.93 2.82 8.95
C LYS A 48 -8.20 2.29 9.59
N GLU A 49 -9.02 3.20 10.05
CA GLU A 49 -10.33 2.91 10.61
C GLU A 49 -11.43 3.03 9.56
N GLY A 50 -12.63 2.52 9.88
CA GLY A 50 -13.79 2.58 8.99
C GLY A 50 -14.03 1.33 8.16
N LYS A 51 -15.18 1.34 7.47
CA LYS A 51 -15.68 0.22 6.66
C LYS A 51 -14.88 0.02 5.37
N VAL A 52 -14.43 1.12 4.77
CA VAL A 52 -13.67 1.14 3.52
C VAL A 52 -12.29 1.72 3.79
N ARG A 53 -11.24 0.93 3.54
CA ARG A 53 -9.84 1.31 3.83
C ARG A 53 -9.06 1.30 2.54
N TYR A 54 -8.41 2.42 2.25
CA TYR A 54 -7.64 2.63 1.04
C TYR A 54 -6.43 3.53 1.32
N LEU A 55 -5.45 3.45 0.44
CA LEU A 55 -4.32 4.38 0.39
C LEU A 55 -4.43 5.25 -0.84
N ARG A 56 -3.98 6.50 -0.73
CA ARG A 56 -3.71 7.39 -1.86
C ARG A 56 -2.21 7.40 -2.14
N LEU A 57 -1.79 7.82 -3.33
CA LEU A 57 -0.36 8.04 -3.60
C LEU A 57 0.27 8.98 -2.55
N ALA A 58 -0.45 10.04 -2.16
CA ALA A 58 -0.03 10.95 -1.10
C ALA A 58 0.22 10.27 0.26
N ASP A 59 -0.51 9.19 0.58
CA ASP A 59 -0.31 8.47 1.85
C ASP A 59 1.04 7.73 1.85
N PHE A 60 1.50 7.22 0.69
CA PHE A 60 2.83 6.64 0.55
C PHE A 60 3.91 7.72 0.58
N LEU A 61 3.72 8.80 -0.18
CA LEU A 61 4.69 9.90 -0.28
C LEU A 61 4.86 10.67 1.03
N SER A 62 3.85 10.66 1.90
CA SER A 62 3.92 11.32 3.21
C SER A 62 4.94 10.66 4.16
N ASP A 63 5.27 9.38 3.97
CA ASP A 63 6.30 8.69 4.76
C ASP A 63 7.65 8.75 4.05
N ALA A 64 8.40 9.82 4.34
CA ALA A 64 9.69 10.06 3.71
C ALA A 64 10.77 9.01 4.06
N GLU A 65 10.66 8.33 5.21
CA GLU A 65 11.59 7.24 5.57
C GLU A 65 11.29 5.98 4.77
N PHE A 66 10.01 5.65 4.60
CA PHE A 66 9.60 4.56 3.71
C PHE A 66 10.05 4.81 2.28
N VAL A 67 9.78 6.00 1.73
CA VAL A 67 10.18 6.35 0.35
C VAL A 67 11.69 6.23 0.18
N ARG A 68 12.50 6.88 1.04
CA ARG A 68 13.97 6.74 1.02
C ARG A 68 14.42 5.29 1.17
N GLY A 69 13.67 4.50 1.93
CA GLY A 69 13.95 3.09 2.16
C GLY A 69 13.78 2.21 0.93
N LEU A 70 13.07 2.65 -0.12
CA LEU A 70 12.90 1.89 -1.36
C LEU A 70 14.22 1.73 -2.13
N GLY A 71 15.01 2.79 -2.19
CA GLY A 71 16.31 2.81 -2.85
C GLY A 71 16.55 4.14 -3.58
N GLY A 72 17.53 4.16 -4.48
CA GLY A 72 17.94 5.36 -5.22
C GLY A 72 18.99 6.18 -4.48
N GLY A 73 19.77 6.95 -5.25
CA GLY A 73 20.70 7.96 -4.72
C GLY A 73 20.00 9.28 -4.40
N THR A 74 18.81 9.51 -4.97
CA THR A 74 18.02 10.75 -4.82
C THR A 74 16.56 10.46 -4.45
N ILE A 75 15.85 11.48 -3.95
CA ILE A 75 14.41 11.35 -3.62
C ILE A 75 13.52 11.10 -4.84
N ASN A 76 13.92 11.62 -6.00
CA ASN A 76 13.18 11.43 -7.25
C ASN A 76 13.27 9.96 -7.69
N GLU A 77 14.48 9.38 -7.69
CA GLU A 77 14.66 7.96 -8.00
C GLU A 77 13.91 7.06 -7.01
N ALA A 78 13.91 7.41 -5.72
CA ALA A 78 13.15 6.68 -4.71
C ALA A 78 11.63 6.75 -4.95
N THR A 79 11.15 7.88 -5.47
CA THR A 79 9.75 8.09 -5.85
C THR A 79 9.41 7.31 -7.12
N ASP A 80 10.30 7.27 -8.11
CA ASP A 80 10.12 6.45 -9.31
C ASP A 80 10.04 4.95 -8.95
N MET A 81 10.89 4.49 -8.03
CA MET A 81 10.82 3.13 -7.49
C MET A 81 9.52 2.85 -6.71
N LEU A 82 8.98 3.86 -5.99
CA LEU A 82 7.67 3.73 -5.34
C LEU A 82 6.58 3.49 -6.38
N LEU A 83 6.55 4.31 -7.43
CA LEU A 83 5.53 4.23 -8.47
C LEU A 83 5.60 2.87 -9.20
N ASP A 84 6.79 2.42 -9.58
CA ASP A 84 7.01 1.09 -10.19
C ASP A 84 6.58 -0.04 -9.22
N GLY A 85 6.92 0.06 -7.93
CA GLY A 85 6.53 -0.92 -6.93
C GLY A 85 5.01 -0.99 -6.71
N ILE A 86 4.30 0.15 -6.76
CA ILE A 86 2.84 0.20 -6.72
C ILE A 86 2.24 -0.43 -7.97
N GLU A 87 2.73 -0.08 -9.17
CA GLU A 87 2.24 -0.61 -10.44
C GLU A 87 2.39 -2.14 -10.48
N ARG A 88 3.55 -2.67 -10.08
CA ARG A 88 3.79 -4.12 -9.96
C ARG A 88 2.82 -4.78 -8.99
N ALA A 89 2.64 -4.22 -7.81
CA ALA A 89 1.72 -4.75 -6.81
C ALA A 89 0.26 -4.78 -7.32
N VAL A 90 -0.14 -3.78 -8.13
CA VAL A 90 -1.44 -3.74 -8.80
C VAL A 90 -1.53 -4.79 -9.90
N HIS A 91 -0.53 -4.88 -10.78
CA HIS A 91 -0.47 -5.86 -11.86
C HIS A 91 -0.47 -7.31 -11.35
N ARG A 92 0.22 -7.58 -10.24
CA ARG A 92 0.20 -8.88 -9.57
C ARG A 92 -1.15 -9.20 -8.93
N GLY A 93 -1.98 -8.19 -8.72
CA GLY A 93 -3.26 -8.32 -8.04
C GLY A 93 -3.12 -8.38 -6.51
N THR A 94 -1.99 -7.96 -5.95
CA THR A 94 -1.85 -7.76 -4.50
C THR A 94 -2.66 -6.55 -4.05
N LEU A 95 -2.56 -5.47 -4.83
CA LEU A 95 -3.35 -4.27 -4.69
C LEU A 95 -4.40 -4.19 -5.79
N LEU A 96 -5.54 -3.59 -5.47
CA LEU A 96 -6.53 -3.15 -6.42
C LEU A 96 -6.38 -1.64 -6.57
N HIS A 97 -6.52 -1.14 -7.78
CA HIS A 97 -6.46 0.29 -8.08
C HIS A 97 -7.79 0.75 -8.68
N VAL A 98 -8.28 1.88 -8.18
CA VAL A 98 -9.47 2.54 -8.71
C VAL A 98 -9.15 4.03 -8.86
N ASN A 99 -9.43 4.55 -10.03
CA ASN A 99 -9.43 5.97 -10.29
C ASN A 99 -10.86 6.51 -10.16
N ILE A 100 -11.03 7.60 -9.42
CA ILE A 100 -12.33 8.27 -9.29
C ILE A 100 -12.22 9.73 -9.71
N GLU A 101 -13.28 10.24 -10.33
CA GLU A 101 -13.44 11.66 -10.56
C GLU A 101 -13.82 12.37 -9.24
N SER A 102 -13.04 13.39 -8.90
CA SER A 102 -13.22 14.29 -7.77
C SER A 102 -13.28 15.74 -8.27
N ALA A 103 -13.72 16.66 -7.42
CA ALA A 103 -13.78 18.09 -7.74
C ALA A 103 -12.42 18.67 -8.16
N ASP A 104 -11.33 18.11 -7.62
CA ASP A 104 -9.95 18.55 -7.90
C ASP A 104 -9.27 17.74 -9.01
N GLY A 105 -10.02 16.92 -9.76
CA GLY A 105 -9.52 16.04 -10.81
C GLY A 105 -9.62 14.56 -10.45
N HIS A 106 -8.64 13.76 -10.86
CA HIS A 106 -8.64 12.32 -10.61
C HIS A 106 -8.00 11.98 -9.27
N MET A 107 -8.59 11.04 -8.53
CA MET A 107 -8.01 10.51 -7.28
C MET A 107 -7.80 9.00 -7.40
N ASP A 108 -6.53 8.59 -7.27
CA ASP A 108 -6.12 7.19 -7.27
C ASP A 108 -6.21 6.59 -5.87
N LEU A 109 -6.95 5.48 -5.79
CA LEU A 109 -7.19 4.74 -4.57
C LEU A 109 -6.64 3.32 -4.71
N TYR A 110 -5.87 2.91 -3.71
CA TYR A 110 -5.25 1.59 -3.63
C TYR A 110 -5.83 0.80 -2.47
N PHE A 111 -6.30 -0.41 -2.75
CA PHE A 111 -6.90 -1.31 -1.77
C PHE A 111 -6.10 -2.62 -1.74
N LEU A 112 -6.02 -3.27 -0.59
CA LEU A 112 -5.54 -4.66 -0.56
C LEU A 112 -6.57 -5.57 -1.25
N ASN A 113 -6.13 -6.50 -2.10
CA ASN A 113 -7.01 -7.45 -2.80
C ASN A 113 -7.56 -8.54 -1.86
N THR A 114 -8.36 -8.11 -0.90
CA THR A 114 -9.17 -8.94 -0.02
C THR A 114 -10.62 -8.91 -0.51
N GLU A 115 -11.46 -9.80 0.02
CA GLU A 115 -12.90 -9.76 -0.24
C GLU A 115 -13.48 -8.37 0.06
N LYS A 116 -13.14 -7.80 1.22
CA LYS A 116 -13.56 -6.45 1.61
C LYS A 116 -13.05 -5.36 0.65
N GLY A 117 -11.81 -5.50 0.18
CA GLY A 117 -11.22 -4.60 -0.81
C GLY A 117 -11.99 -4.64 -2.12
N ARG A 118 -12.28 -5.84 -2.65
CA ARG A 118 -13.08 -6.01 -3.88
C ARG A 118 -14.50 -5.44 -3.73
N THR A 119 -15.19 -5.73 -2.62
CA THR A 119 -16.51 -5.15 -2.36
C THR A 119 -16.49 -3.63 -2.33
N ALA A 120 -15.44 -3.02 -1.75
CA ALA A 120 -15.30 -1.57 -1.74
C ALA A 120 -15.10 -1.01 -3.16
N VAL A 121 -14.23 -1.62 -3.95
CA VAL A 121 -13.97 -1.26 -5.36
C VAL A 121 -15.26 -1.36 -6.19
N ASP A 122 -16.03 -2.45 -6.03
CA ASP A 122 -17.29 -2.64 -6.74
C ASP A 122 -18.32 -1.57 -6.35
N GLY A 123 -18.44 -1.25 -5.06
CA GLY A 123 -19.35 -0.21 -4.57
C GLY A 123 -18.99 1.19 -5.09
N ILE A 124 -17.70 1.50 -5.21
CA ILE A 124 -17.21 2.74 -5.83
C ILE A 124 -17.60 2.78 -7.30
N THR A 125 -17.34 1.70 -8.03
CA THR A 125 -17.61 1.60 -9.48
C THR A 125 -19.10 1.74 -9.79
N ARG A 126 -19.98 1.28 -8.88
CA ARG A 126 -21.44 1.43 -8.98
C ARG A 126 -21.97 2.78 -8.49
N GLY A 127 -21.11 3.64 -7.94
CA GLY A 127 -21.49 4.93 -7.37
C GLY A 127 -22.22 4.86 -6.03
N GLU A 128 -22.25 3.68 -5.38
CA GLU A 128 -22.92 3.43 -4.09
C GLU A 128 -22.14 4.05 -2.92
N TRP A 129 -20.84 4.28 -3.10
CA TRP A 129 -19.99 4.91 -2.10
C TRP A 129 -18.98 5.85 -2.77
N ARG A 130 -18.76 7.02 -2.15
CA ARG A 130 -17.73 7.99 -2.57
C ARG A 130 -16.80 8.27 -1.40
N PRO A 131 -15.48 8.31 -1.61
CA PRO A 131 -14.56 8.72 -0.58
C PRO A 131 -14.77 10.20 -0.26
N THR A 132 -14.76 10.54 1.02
CA THR A 132 -14.75 11.93 1.47
C THR A 132 -13.34 12.50 1.30
N PRO A 133 -13.18 13.69 0.68
CA PRO A 133 -11.90 14.37 0.68
C PRO A 133 -11.58 14.79 2.11
N ASN A 134 -10.61 14.11 2.72
CA ASN A 134 -9.89 14.59 3.90
C ASN A 134 -8.57 15.21 3.44
#